data_AF-A0A4Q0S7T2-F1
#
_entry.id   AF-A0A4Q0S7T2-F1
#
_cell.length_a   1.000
_cell.length_b   1.000
_cell.length_c   1.000
_cell.angle_alpha   90.00
_cell.angle_beta   90.00
_cell.angle_gamma   90.00
#
_symmetry.space_group_name_H-M   'P 1'
#
loop_
_entity.id
_entity.type
_entity.pdbx_description
1 polymer ?
#
loop_
_entity_poly.entity_id
_entity_poly.type
_entity_poly.pdbx_seq_one_letter_code
_entity_poly.pdbx_strand_id
1 'polypeptide(L)'
;MGDVVGESKVDFGALAALHKWPSLANQRRLDREPYQIIEGTLDDCISAFMSKPAATRHLYEIRTVAQPPLVTEILSSEHVIELSRLREFL
;
A
#
# COMPACT_ATOMS: atom_id res chain seq x y z
N MET A 1 28.47 -22.49 -8.16
CA MET A 1 27.01 -22.33 -8.32
C MET A 1 26.66 -21.10 -7.51
N GLY A 2 26.46 -19.97 -8.19
CA GLY A 2 26.33 -18.65 -7.56
C GLY A 2 24.99 -18.48 -6.84
N ASP A 3 25.07 -17.72 -5.75
CA ASP A 3 24.07 -17.18 -4.85
C ASP A 3 22.59 -17.36 -5.22
N VAL A 4 21.87 -18.03 -4.31
CA VAL A 4 20.42 -17.87 -4.13
C VAL A 4 20.20 -16.46 -3.58
N VAL A 5 20.18 -15.47 -4.46
CA VAL A 5 19.66 -14.14 -4.11
C VAL A 5 18.16 -14.35 -3.92
N GLY A 6 17.71 -14.27 -2.66
CA GLY A 6 16.29 -14.37 -2.32
C GLY A 6 15.50 -13.31 -3.07
N GLU A 7 14.89 -13.68 -4.19
CA GLU A 7 13.95 -12.86 -4.94
C GLU A 7 12.64 -12.78 -4.15
N SER A 8 12.62 -12.03 -3.05
CA SER A 8 11.37 -11.46 -2.52
C SER A 8 10.92 -10.33 -3.46
N LYS A 9 10.66 -10.68 -4.73
CA LYS A 9 10.09 -9.77 -5.71
C LYS A 9 8.63 -9.58 -5.33
N VAL A 10 8.33 -8.47 -4.65
CA VAL A 10 6.96 -8.04 -4.45
C VAL A 10 6.29 -7.94 -5.82
N ASP A 11 5.19 -8.65 -6.01
CA ASP A 11 4.41 -8.57 -7.22
C ASP A 11 3.57 -7.29 -7.20
N PHE A 12 4.04 -6.28 -7.91
CA PHE A 12 3.34 -4.99 -8.07
C PHE A 12 2.13 -5.09 -9.02
N GLY A 13 2.01 -6.19 -9.77
CA GLY A 13 0.84 -6.49 -10.61
C GLY A 13 -0.32 -7.11 -9.83
N ALA A 14 -0.10 -7.49 -8.57
CA ALA A 14 -1.09 -8.14 -7.74
C ALA A 14 -2.31 -7.25 -7.56
N LEU A 15 -3.48 -7.88 -7.54
CA LEU A 15 -4.74 -7.17 -7.29
C LEU A 15 -4.70 -6.50 -5.93
N ALA A 16 -4.95 -5.20 -5.93
CA ALA A 16 -4.96 -4.36 -4.76
C ALA A 16 -6.08 -3.32 -4.84
N ALA A 17 -6.49 -2.84 -3.68
CA ALA A 17 -7.51 -1.83 -3.54
C ALA A 17 -7.05 -0.77 -2.53
N LEU A 18 -7.05 0.49 -2.96
CA LEU A 18 -6.80 1.62 -2.10
C LEU A 18 -8.08 1.94 -1.32
N HIS A 19 -7.96 1.92 -0.01
CA HIS A 19 -9.03 2.24 0.92
C HIS A 19 -8.73 3.56 1.62
N LYS A 20 -9.79 4.30 1.94
CA LYS A 20 -9.72 5.57 2.68
C LYS A 20 -10.55 5.49 3.95
N TRP A 21 -9.93 5.83 5.07
CA TRP A 21 -10.61 6.02 6.35
C TRP A 21 -11.45 7.30 6.34
N PRO A 22 -12.71 7.24 6.78
CA PRO A 22 -13.47 8.44 7.12
C PRO A 22 -12.69 9.24 8.16
N SER A 23 -12.51 10.54 7.91
CA SER A 23 -11.68 11.39 8.77
C SER A 23 -12.47 12.57 9.33
N LEU A 24 -12.24 12.90 10.61
CA LEU A 24 -12.72 14.13 11.23
C LEU A 24 -11.50 14.86 11.81
N ALA A 25 -11.34 16.16 11.51
CA ALA A 25 -10.17 16.94 11.94
C ALA A 25 -8.81 16.26 11.62
N ASN A 26 -8.70 15.64 10.43
CA ASN A 26 -7.52 14.89 9.98
C ASN A 26 -7.16 13.65 10.83
N GLN A 27 -8.07 13.17 11.67
CA GLN A 27 -7.92 11.94 12.44
C GLN A 27 -8.79 10.82 11.86
N ARG A 28 -8.27 9.59 11.84
CA ARG A 28 -9.03 8.40 11.41
C ARG A 28 -10.21 8.20 12.36
N ARG A 29 -11.41 8.05 11.80
CA ARG A 29 -12.58 7.62 12.57
C ARG A 29 -12.59 6.10 12.64
N LEU A 30 -12.09 5.55 13.75
CA LEU A 30 -12.10 4.10 14.00
C LEU A 30 -13.53 3.54 14.18
N ASP A 31 -14.48 4.41 14.48
CA ASP A 31 -15.93 4.11 14.55
C ASP A 31 -16.54 3.79 13.18
N ARG A 32 -15.83 4.06 12.07
CA ARG A 32 -16.31 3.78 10.72
C ARG A 32 -15.31 2.96 9.95
N GLU A 33 -15.83 2.07 9.12
CA GLU A 33 -15.00 1.25 8.25
C GLU A 33 -14.41 2.08 7.09
N PRO A 34 -13.18 1.76 6.67
CA PRO A 34 -12.59 2.38 5.50
C PRO A 34 -13.32 1.93 4.24
N TYR A 35 -13.50 2.84 3.30
CA TYR A 35 -14.18 2.56 2.04
C TYR A 35 -13.17 2.48 0.89
N GLN A 36 -13.40 1.55 -0.02
CA GLN A 36 -12.62 1.43 -1.25
C GLN A 36 -12.80 2.69 -2.11
N ILE A 37 -11.70 3.24 -2.59
CA ILE A 37 -11.69 4.39 -3.52
C ILE A 37 -11.17 4.02 -4.90
N ILE A 38 -10.24 3.07 -4.98
CA ILE A 38 -9.62 2.60 -6.21
C ILE A 38 -9.42 1.09 -6.08
N GLU A 39 -9.67 0.37 -7.16
CA GLU A 39 -9.34 -1.04 -7.32
C GLU A 39 -8.48 -1.19 -8.58
N GLY A 40 -7.39 -1.93 -8.48
CA GLY A 40 -6.43 -2.08 -9.56
C GLY A 40 -5.28 -2.98 -9.16
N THR A 41 -4.08 -2.62 -9.61
CA THR A 41 -2.86 -3.32 -9.20
C THR A 41 -2.24 -2.64 -7.98
N LEU A 42 -1.34 -3.35 -7.29
CA LEU A 42 -0.53 -2.79 -6.21
C LEU A 42 0.24 -1.55 -6.69
N ASP A 43 0.78 -1.58 -7.91
CA ASP A 43 1.45 -0.42 -8.52
C ASP A 43 0.53 0.81 -8.64
N ASP A 44 -0.67 0.60 -9.16
CA ASP A 44 -1.66 1.67 -9.35
C ASP A 44 -2.08 2.27 -8.01
N CYS A 45 -2.35 1.40 -7.03
CA CYS A 45 -2.68 1.82 -5.67
C CYS A 45 -1.54 2.60 -4.99
N ILE A 46 -0.28 2.16 -5.16
CA ILE A 46 0.90 2.86 -4.64
C ILE A 46 1.04 4.23 -5.31
N SER A 47 0.91 4.30 -6.64
CA SER A 47 0.99 5.56 -7.40
C SER A 47 -0.09 6.55 -6.95
N ALA A 48 -1.34 6.08 -6.85
CA ALA A 48 -2.47 6.88 -6.39
C ALA A 48 -2.29 7.34 -4.93
N PHE A 49 -1.71 6.50 -4.07
CA PHE A 49 -1.37 6.85 -2.69
C PHE A 49 -0.28 7.92 -2.63
N MET A 50 0.79 7.77 -3.40
CA MET A 50 1.92 8.71 -3.42
C MET A 50 1.54 10.07 -3.99
N SER A 51 0.55 10.12 -4.89
CA SER A 51 -0.07 11.35 -5.36
C SER A 51 -0.81 12.13 -4.26
N LYS A 52 -1.23 11.48 -3.15
CA LYS A 52 -1.89 12.17 -2.03
C LYS A 52 -0.90 12.98 -1.20
N PRO A 53 -1.33 14.12 -0.61
CA PRO A 53 -0.47 14.92 0.24
C PRO A 53 -0.09 14.15 1.50
N ALA A 54 1.19 14.23 1.89
CA ALA A 54 1.77 13.49 3.01
C ALA A 54 0.99 13.64 4.32
N ALA A 55 0.47 14.84 4.60
CA ALA A 55 -0.34 15.14 5.79
C ALA A 55 -1.67 14.37 5.89
N THR A 56 -2.11 13.73 4.80
CA THR A 56 -3.35 12.93 4.74
C THR A 56 -3.11 11.48 4.37
N ARG A 57 -1.87 11.08 4.04
CA ARG A 57 -1.53 9.71 3.63
C ARG A 57 -1.84 8.68 4.71
N HIS A 58 -1.71 9.06 5.97
CA HIS A 58 -2.14 8.24 7.09
C HIS A 58 -3.64 7.97 7.06
N LEU A 59 -4.48 8.64 6.28
CA LEU A 59 -5.91 8.29 6.16
C LEU A 59 -6.17 7.18 5.14
N TYR A 60 -5.14 6.72 4.43
CA TYR A 60 -5.27 5.71 3.38
C TYR A 60 -4.53 4.44 3.78
N GLU A 61 -5.03 3.31 3.29
CA GLU A 61 -4.41 1.99 3.40
C GLU A 61 -4.59 1.24 2.08
N ILE A 62 -3.63 0.39 1.71
CA ILE A 62 -3.75 -0.48 0.54
C ILE A 62 -4.07 -1.88 1.04
N ARG A 63 -5.13 -2.47 0.52
CA ARG A 63 -5.46 -3.89 0.75
C ARG A 63 -5.05 -4.68 -0.48
N THR A 64 -4.28 -5.73 -0.30
CA THR A 64 -3.77 -6.56 -1.39
C THR A 64 -3.73 -8.02 -0.94
N VAL A 65 -3.54 -8.93 -1.88
CA VAL A 65 -3.26 -10.33 -1.54
C VAL A 65 -1.95 -10.39 -0.76
N ALA A 66 -1.93 -11.10 0.38
CA ALA A 66 -0.73 -11.24 1.18
C ALA A 66 0.39 -11.93 0.37
N GLN A 67 1.56 -11.27 0.29
CA GLN A 67 2.76 -11.78 -0.39
C GLN A 67 3.91 -11.88 0.62
N PRO A 68 3.98 -12.99 1.39
CA PRO A 68 5.07 -13.19 2.32
C PRO A 68 6.42 -13.22 1.57
N PRO A 69 7.48 -12.60 2.13
CA PRO A 69 7.60 -12.12 3.51
C PRO A 69 7.30 -10.63 3.76
N LEU A 70 7.17 -9.80 2.72
CA LEU A 70 7.21 -8.32 2.85
C LEU A 70 5.83 -7.64 2.75
N VAL A 71 4.85 -8.27 2.12
CA VAL A 71 3.52 -7.68 1.89
C VAL A 71 2.48 -8.39 2.74
N THR A 72 1.96 -7.67 3.73
CA THR A 72 0.78 -8.08 4.48
C THR A 72 -0.49 -7.78 3.69
N GLU A 73 -1.60 -8.42 4.06
CA GLU A 73 -2.91 -8.18 3.41
C GLU A 73 -3.34 -6.71 3.47
N ILE A 74 -2.95 -6.00 4.53
CA ILE A 74 -3.22 -4.58 4.73
C ILE A 74 -1.88 -3.85 4.89
N LEU A 75 -1.66 -2.83 4.06
CA LEU A 75 -0.47 -2.00 4.03
C LEU A 75 -0.79 -0.60 4.59
N SER A 76 -0.17 -0.28 5.73
CA SER A 76 -0.16 1.06 6.32
C SER A 76 0.62 2.05 5.46
N SER A 77 0.40 3.35 5.71
CA SER A 77 1.08 4.43 4.99
C SER A 77 2.61 4.31 4.97
N GLU A 78 3.21 3.87 6.08
CA GLU A 78 4.66 3.68 6.18
C GLU A 78 5.14 2.53 5.29
N HIS A 79 4.46 1.37 5.33
CA HIS A 79 4.76 0.23 4.46
C HIS A 79 4.63 0.59 2.97
N VAL A 80 3.59 1.36 2.61
CA VAL A 80 3.41 1.80 1.21
C VAL A 80 4.56 2.70 0.75
N ILE A 81 5.07 3.58 1.62
CA ILE A 81 6.23 4.43 1.31
C ILE A 81 7.48 3.57 1.09
N GLU A 82 7.74 2.59 1.96
CA GLU A 82 8.87 1.68 1.78
C GLU A 82 8.76 0.84 0.51
N LEU A 83 7.58 0.31 0.19
CA LEU A 83 7.32 -0.41 -1.05
C LEU A 83 7.50 0.48 -2.29
N SER A 84 7.09 1.75 -2.21
CA SER A 84 7.30 2.72 -3.30
C SER A 84 8.77 2.98 -3.56
N ARG A 85 9.60 3.04 -2.51
CA ARG A 85 11.05 3.16 -2.64
C ARG A 85 11.64 1.90 -3.26
N LEU A 86 11.27 0.72 -2.77
CA LEU A 86 11.73 -0.57 -3.33
C LEU A 86 11.40 -0.70 -4.82
N ARG A 87 10.22 -0.23 -5.25
CA ARG A 87 9.83 -0.16 -6.67
C ARG A 87 10.82 0.66 -7.49
N GLU A 88 11.30 1.80 -7.00
CA GLU A 88 12.25 2.65 -7.72
C GLU A 88 13.63 1.99 -7.95
N PHE A 89 13.95 0.92 -7.20
CA PHE A 89 15.20 0.18 -7.32
C PHE A 89 15.11 -1.08 -8.22
N LEU A 90 13.92 -1.44 -8.70
CA LEU A 90 13.65 -2.64 -9.51
C LEU A 90 13.43 -2.28 -11.00
#